data_AF-A0A1Y6CG39-F1
#
_entry.id   AF-A0A1Y6CG39-F1
#
_cell.length_a   1.000
_cell.length_b   1.000
_cell.length_c   1.000
_cell.angle_alpha   90.00
_cell.angle_beta   90.00
_cell.angle_gamma   90.00
#
_symmetry.space_group_name_H-M   'P 1'
#
loop_
_entity.id
_entity.type
_entity.pdbx_description
1 polymer ?
#
loop_
_entity_poly.entity_id
_entity_poly.type
_entity_poly.pdbx_seq_one_letter_code
_entity_poly.pdbx_strand_id
1 'polypeptide(L)'
;MTRTRPGRLLPGALLALLSAVILACLPARAGSIENDRATCSRGSYRVQAACLDAIREMVDQDVEALVEREAGRFCVGADAAAVRKAQNDWLSYRTMQCNLIERSPGDGASMASASLCRLLLARQRAAALAIQAERAQPRCPELQLSAAASKPGVPDETLRRIPGSDYAWRIQGKRRATSLAVRRYPDDGRAKTVAELDLSACAFCSGHGGDCEKDGIFVLQQSAMPSRPFVLAVCHLRAQGRQLRLLDPQAFGSAVQLQVTGDERLDWALEKGRLRVVADRTEPIVWPPEER
;
A
#
# COMPACT_ATOMS: atom_id res chain seq x y z
N MET A 1 4.44 41.81 65.96
CA MET A 1 3.77 40.48 66.00
C MET A 1 2.63 40.59 64.99
N THR A 2 2.54 39.93 63.85
CA THR A 2 3.07 38.64 63.39
C THR A 2 3.04 38.68 61.85
N ARG A 3 4.06 38.07 61.24
CA ARG A 3 4.38 37.98 59.81
C ARG A 3 3.19 37.88 58.84
N THR A 4 3.11 38.82 57.90
CA THR A 4 2.54 38.63 56.56
C THR A 4 3.51 37.77 55.73
N ARG A 5 3.10 36.55 55.36
CA ARG A 5 3.80 35.72 54.37
C ARG A 5 3.09 35.84 53.00
N PRO A 6 3.84 36.12 51.92
CA PRO A 6 3.34 36.05 50.55
C PRO A 6 3.40 34.60 50.04
N GLY A 7 2.30 34.13 49.45
CA GLY A 7 2.12 32.76 48.99
C GLY A 7 1.85 32.65 47.50
N ARG A 8 2.92 32.83 46.71
CA ARG A 8 3.22 32.21 45.40
C ARG A 8 2.03 31.81 44.50
N LEU A 9 1.82 32.62 43.46
CA LEU A 9 1.45 32.13 42.13
C LEU A 9 2.61 31.28 41.59
N LEU A 10 2.36 29.98 41.36
CA LEU A 10 3.21 29.13 40.54
C LEU A 10 2.45 28.70 39.28
N PRO A 11 3.04 28.88 38.10
CA PRO A 11 2.50 28.45 36.81
C PRO A 11 2.86 26.97 36.59
N GLY A 12 1.85 26.14 36.38
CA GLY A 12 2.03 24.71 36.07
C GLY A 12 1.33 24.37 34.78
N ALA A 13 2.13 24.29 33.70
CA ALA A 13 1.99 23.49 32.48
C ALA A 13 0.56 23.01 32.11
N LEU A 14 -0.08 23.43 31.01
CA LEU A 14 0.42 23.58 29.64
C LEU A 14 1.24 22.36 29.18
N LEU A 15 0.64 21.18 29.24
CA LEU A 15 0.96 20.00 28.41
C LEU A 15 -0.14 18.94 28.56
N ALA A 16 -1.30 19.21 27.96
CA ALA A 16 -2.30 18.20 27.64
C ALA A 16 -2.90 18.51 26.26
N LEU A 17 -2.01 18.79 25.31
CA LEU A 17 -2.33 18.79 23.89
C LEU A 17 -1.36 17.81 23.23
N LEU A 18 -1.93 16.98 22.36
CA LEU A 18 -1.26 16.06 21.42
C LEU A 18 -0.83 14.70 21.98
N SER A 19 -1.84 13.90 22.32
CA SER A 19 -1.86 12.51 21.81
C SER A 19 -3.19 12.27 21.10
N ALA A 20 -3.53 13.22 20.23
CA ALA A 20 -4.43 13.01 19.10
C ALA A 20 -3.58 12.63 17.89
N VAL A 21 -2.84 11.52 17.99
CA VAL A 21 -2.58 10.72 16.79
C VAL A 21 -3.69 9.68 16.81
N ILE A 22 -4.76 10.07 16.12
CA ILE A 22 -5.86 9.20 15.77
C ILE A 22 -5.23 7.98 15.11
N LEU A 23 -5.23 6.88 15.86
CA LEU A 23 -5.26 5.55 15.31
C LEU A 23 -6.47 5.52 14.36
N ALA A 24 -6.25 5.86 13.09
CA ALA A 24 -7.22 5.61 12.02
C ALA A 24 -7.25 4.12 11.65
N CYS A 25 -7.03 3.25 12.64
CA CYS A 25 -7.27 1.82 12.63
C CYS A 25 -8.40 1.57 13.64
N LEU A 26 -9.63 1.91 13.25
CA LEU A 26 -10.78 1.36 13.96
C LEU A 26 -10.76 -0.14 13.71
N PRO A 27 -10.73 -0.98 14.76
CA PRO A 27 -10.90 -2.41 14.57
C PRO A 27 -12.32 -2.61 14.03
N ALA A 28 -12.46 -3.40 12.96
CA ALA A 28 -13.71 -4.13 12.77
C ALA A 28 -14.06 -4.73 14.13
N ARG A 29 -15.21 -4.36 14.72
CA ARG A 29 -15.57 -4.69 16.11
C ARG A 29 -15.15 -6.13 16.44
N ALA A 30 -14.03 -6.28 17.15
CA ALA A 30 -13.32 -7.55 17.31
C ALA A 30 -13.99 -8.41 18.38
N GLY A 31 -15.24 -8.81 18.15
CA GLY A 31 -15.91 -9.86 18.89
C GLY A 31 -15.60 -11.22 18.29
N SER A 32 -15.53 -12.26 19.13
CA SER A 32 -15.55 -13.63 18.63
C SER A 32 -17.01 -14.07 18.47
N ILE A 33 -17.24 -14.97 17.50
CA ILE A 33 -18.58 -15.51 17.24
C ILE A 33 -19.12 -16.26 18.47
N GLU A 34 -18.24 -16.84 19.28
CA GLU A 34 -18.57 -17.50 20.53
C GLU A 34 -19.09 -16.52 21.58
N ASN A 35 -18.48 -15.33 21.69
CA ASN A 35 -18.95 -14.28 22.59
C ASN A 35 -20.33 -13.74 22.18
N ASP A 36 -20.55 -13.51 20.88
CA ASP A 36 -21.84 -13.07 20.37
C ASP A 36 -22.92 -14.12 20.63
N ARG A 37 -22.62 -15.40 20.36
CA ARG A 37 -23.51 -16.52 20.66
C ARG A 37 -23.85 -16.60 22.15
N ALA A 38 -22.85 -16.47 23.02
CA ALA A 38 -23.07 -16.50 24.47
C ALA A 38 -23.95 -15.33 24.92
N THR A 39 -23.68 -14.13 24.40
CA THR A 39 -24.46 -12.91 24.68
C THR A 39 -25.92 -13.06 24.26
N CYS A 40 -26.15 -13.60 23.07
CA CYS A 40 -27.49 -13.78 22.50
C CYS A 40 -28.18 -15.09 22.92
N SER A 41 -27.62 -15.89 23.82
CA SER A 41 -28.14 -17.23 24.16
C SER A 41 -29.43 -17.23 25.00
N ARG A 42 -29.87 -16.07 25.52
CA ARG A 42 -31.03 -15.98 26.42
C ARG A 42 -32.33 -15.87 25.63
N GLY A 43 -33.37 -16.55 26.13
CA GLY A 43 -34.72 -16.49 25.58
C GLY A 43 -34.99 -17.50 24.46
N SER A 44 -36.13 -17.33 23.78
CA SER A 44 -36.53 -18.20 22.66
C SER A 44 -35.61 -18.01 21.47
N TYR A 45 -35.50 -19.01 20.59
CA TYR A 45 -34.66 -18.91 19.41
C TYR A 45 -34.96 -17.70 18.52
N ARG A 46 -36.20 -17.20 18.51
CA ARG A 46 -36.57 -15.97 17.80
C ARG A 46 -35.87 -14.74 18.41
N VAL A 47 -35.79 -14.67 19.74
CA VAL A 47 -35.07 -13.62 20.46
C VAL A 47 -33.56 -13.73 20.20
N GLN A 48 -33.03 -14.96 20.21
CA GLN A 48 -31.62 -15.21 19.90
C GLN A 48 -31.28 -14.77 18.46
N ALA A 49 -32.11 -15.13 17.48
CA ALA A 49 -31.95 -14.73 16.08
C ALA A 49 -31.97 -13.21 15.92
N ALA A 50 -32.95 -12.51 16.52
CA ALA A 50 -33.05 -11.06 16.47
C ALA A 50 -31.83 -10.36 17.08
N CYS A 51 -31.30 -10.88 18.21
CA CYS A 51 -30.07 -10.38 18.82
C CYS A 51 -28.87 -10.52 17.87
N LEU A 52 -28.71 -11.70 17.26
CA LEU A 52 -27.62 -11.96 16.31
C LEU A 52 -27.74 -11.12 15.04
N ASP A 53 -28.96 -10.92 14.53
CA ASP A 53 -29.19 -10.09 13.35
C ASP A 53 -28.89 -8.61 13.59
N ALA A 54 -29.19 -8.09 14.79
CA ALA A 54 -28.78 -6.73 15.17
C ALA A 54 -27.24 -6.57 15.21
N ILE A 55 -26.51 -7.58 15.69
CA ILE A 55 -25.04 -7.57 15.65
C ILE A 55 -24.55 -7.66 14.20
N ARG A 56 -25.15 -8.55 13.39
CA ARG A 56 -24.81 -8.72 11.97
C ARG A 56 -24.99 -7.42 11.20
N GLU A 57 -26.08 -6.68 11.40
CA GLU A 57 -26.32 -5.41 10.70
C GLU A 57 -25.20 -4.40 10.94
N MET A 58 -24.69 -4.31 12.17
CA MET A 58 -23.53 -3.46 12.46
C MET A 58 -22.26 -3.92 11.73
N VAL A 59 -22.01 -5.23 11.66
CA VAL A 59 -20.84 -5.78 10.94
C VAL A 59 -21.00 -5.62 9.43
N ASP A 60 -22.21 -5.74 8.90
CA ASP A 60 -22.50 -5.55 7.47
C ASP A 60 -22.25 -4.11 7.04
N GLN A 61 -22.63 -3.12 7.86
CA GLN A 61 -22.27 -1.71 7.63
C GLN A 61 -20.74 -1.50 7.61
N ASP A 62 -20.02 -2.14 8.54
CA ASP A 62 -18.56 -2.09 8.57
C ASP A 62 -17.96 -2.72 7.30
N VAL A 63 -18.51 -3.84 6.83
CA VAL A 63 -18.11 -4.50 5.57
C VAL A 63 -18.34 -3.61 4.36
N GLU A 64 -19.52 -3.00 4.23
CA GLU A 64 -19.84 -2.08 3.13
C GLU A 64 -18.90 -0.87 3.10
N ALA A 65 -18.66 -0.26 4.27
CA ALA A 65 -17.72 0.85 4.40
C ALA A 65 -16.28 0.45 4.03
N LEU A 66 -15.85 -0.76 4.39
CA LEU A 66 -14.55 -1.30 3.99
C LEU A 66 -14.49 -1.54 2.48
N VAL A 67 -15.53 -2.10 1.87
CA VAL A 67 -15.58 -2.34 0.42
C VAL A 67 -15.44 -1.04 -0.36
N GLU A 68 -16.22 0.01 -0.02
CA GLU A 68 -16.14 1.27 -0.75
C GLU A 68 -14.84 2.02 -0.49
N ARG A 69 -14.30 1.93 0.73
CA ARG A 69 -12.96 2.45 1.02
C ARG A 69 -11.90 1.75 0.18
N GLU A 70 -11.95 0.43 0.09
CA GLU A 70 -10.99 -0.35 -0.69
C GLU A 70 -11.14 -0.09 -2.19
N ALA A 71 -12.37 -0.10 -2.72
CA ALA A 71 -12.62 0.21 -4.12
C ALA A 71 -12.15 1.63 -4.46
N GLY A 72 -12.36 2.61 -3.57
CA GLY A 72 -11.92 4.00 -3.75
C GLY A 72 -10.40 4.21 -3.72
N ARG A 73 -9.63 3.25 -3.17
CA ARG A 73 -8.17 3.31 -3.19
C ARG A 73 -7.55 2.92 -4.54
N PHE A 74 -8.26 2.13 -5.35
CA PHE A 74 -7.77 1.72 -6.65
C PHE A 74 -7.95 2.82 -7.67
N CYS A 75 -6.83 3.26 -8.26
CA CYS A 75 -6.83 4.27 -9.31
C CYS A 75 -7.23 3.75 -10.69
N VAL A 76 -7.33 2.42 -10.84
CA VAL A 76 -7.80 1.76 -12.05
C VAL A 76 -9.27 1.39 -11.86
N GLY A 77 -10.13 1.81 -12.79
CA GLY A 77 -11.57 1.55 -12.72
C GLY A 77 -11.92 0.06 -12.72
N ALA A 78 -11.17 -0.76 -13.47
CA ALA A 78 -11.33 -2.22 -13.50
C ALA A 78 -11.04 -2.86 -12.14
N ASP A 79 -9.96 -2.48 -11.45
CA ASP A 79 -9.64 -2.95 -10.10
C ASP A 79 -10.73 -2.57 -9.09
N ALA A 80 -11.17 -1.31 -9.11
CA ALA A 80 -12.26 -0.84 -8.25
C ALA A 80 -13.57 -1.61 -8.53
N ALA A 81 -13.87 -1.88 -9.81
CA ALA A 81 -15.02 -2.69 -10.21
C ALA A 81 -14.87 -4.16 -9.77
N ALA A 82 -13.66 -4.73 -9.80
CA ALA A 82 -13.39 -6.09 -9.34
C ALA A 82 -13.66 -6.25 -7.83
N VAL A 83 -13.29 -5.25 -7.01
CA VAL A 83 -13.61 -5.24 -5.57
C VAL A 83 -15.13 -5.28 -5.34
N ARG A 84 -15.88 -4.42 -6.04
CA ARG A 84 -17.35 -4.37 -5.93
C ARG A 84 -18.01 -5.65 -6.45
N LYS A 85 -17.52 -6.19 -7.56
CA LYS A 85 -18.00 -7.46 -8.11
C LYS A 85 -17.78 -8.61 -7.11
N ALA A 86 -16.59 -8.71 -6.53
CA ALA A 86 -16.28 -9.73 -5.53
C ALA A 86 -17.19 -9.60 -4.28
N GLN A 87 -17.58 -8.37 -3.90
CA GLN A 87 -18.57 -8.17 -2.83
C GLN A 87 -19.95 -8.71 -3.20
N ASN A 88 -20.44 -8.45 -4.41
CA ASN A 88 -21.74 -8.96 -4.88
C ASN A 88 -21.75 -10.50 -4.98
N ASP A 89 -20.66 -11.09 -5.48
CA ASP A 89 -20.49 -12.53 -5.55
C ASP A 89 -20.49 -13.14 -4.12
N TRP A 90 -19.82 -12.48 -3.16
CA TRP A 90 -19.81 -12.91 -1.75
C TRP A 90 -21.18 -12.81 -1.09
N LEU A 91 -21.97 -11.75 -1.34
CA LEU A 91 -23.34 -11.63 -0.82
C LEU A 91 -24.23 -12.76 -1.32
N SER A 92 -24.06 -13.15 -2.58
CA SER A 92 -24.77 -14.29 -3.19
C SER A 92 -24.37 -15.60 -2.50
N TYR A 93 -23.08 -15.84 -2.32
CA TYR A 93 -22.56 -16.99 -1.58
C TYR A 93 -23.12 -17.08 -0.15
N ARG A 94 -23.04 -15.98 0.60
CA ARG A 94 -23.55 -15.91 1.99
C ARG A 94 -25.03 -16.27 2.06
N THR A 95 -25.82 -15.71 1.15
CA THR A 95 -27.26 -15.97 1.08
C THR A 95 -27.56 -17.43 0.80
N MET A 96 -26.91 -18.02 -0.21
CA MET A 96 -27.09 -19.44 -0.55
C MET A 96 -26.75 -20.36 0.62
N GLN A 97 -25.61 -20.13 1.28
CA GLN A 97 -25.14 -20.97 2.39
C GLN A 97 -26.04 -20.89 3.62
N CYS A 98 -26.34 -19.68 4.12
CA CYS A 98 -27.10 -19.56 5.36
C CYS A 98 -28.59 -19.86 5.18
N ASN A 99 -29.15 -19.69 3.97
CA ASN A 99 -30.54 -20.10 3.69
C ASN A 99 -30.72 -21.62 3.61
N LEU A 100 -29.64 -22.40 3.44
CA LEU A 100 -29.71 -23.85 3.60
C LEU A 100 -29.99 -24.22 5.07
N ILE A 101 -29.33 -23.53 6.00
CA ILE A 101 -29.53 -23.74 7.44
C ILE A 101 -30.93 -23.30 7.84
N GLU A 102 -31.36 -22.12 7.40
CA GLU A 102 -32.69 -21.58 7.73
C GLU A 102 -33.84 -22.50 7.30
N ARG A 103 -33.72 -23.13 6.12
CA ARG A 103 -34.73 -24.06 5.58
C ARG A 103 -34.61 -25.48 6.14
N SER A 104 -33.62 -25.75 6.98
CA SER A 104 -33.48 -27.06 7.60
C SER A 104 -34.55 -27.28 8.68
N PRO A 105 -35.05 -28.51 8.89
CA PRO A 105 -36.03 -28.80 9.94
C PRO A 105 -35.58 -28.30 11.32
N GLY A 106 -36.49 -27.74 12.12
CA GLY A 106 -36.20 -27.23 13.47
C GLY A 106 -36.65 -25.80 13.76
N ASP A 107 -37.42 -25.18 12.87
CA ASP A 107 -38.04 -23.84 12.91
C ASP A 107 -37.18 -22.78 13.63
N GLY A 108 -37.35 -22.64 14.95
CA GLY A 108 -36.62 -21.67 15.75
C GLY A 108 -35.10 -21.92 15.79
N ALA A 109 -34.67 -23.15 16.04
CA ALA A 109 -33.24 -23.46 16.16
C ALA A 109 -32.49 -23.23 14.83
N SER A 110 -33.14 -23.57 13.72
CA SER A 110 -32.64 -23.31 12.36
C SER A 110 -32.54 -21.81 12.07
N MET A 111 -33.53 -21.00 12.47
CA MET A 111 -33.47 -19.54 12.37
C MET A 111 -32.28 -18.95 13.13
N ALA A 112 -32.12 -19.28 14.42
CA ALA A 112 -31.02 -18.77 15.23
C ALA A 112 -29.66 -19.19 14.65
N SER A 113 -29.56 -20.42 14.14
CA SER A 113 -28.35 -20.93 13.48
C SER A 113 -28.07 -20.21 12.15
N ALA A 114 -29.09 -19.85 11.38
CA ALA A 114 -28.94 -19.09 10.15
C ALA A 114 -28.48 -17.65 10.42
N SER A 115 -29.02 -16.96 11.43
CA SER A 115 -28.53 -15.64 11.86
C SER A 115 -27.07 -15.72 12.33
N LEU A 116 -26.70 -16.76 13.08
CA LEU A 116 -25.31 -17.00 13.48
C LEU A 116 -24.38 -17.22 12.27
N CYS A 117 -24.83 -18.01 11.28
CA CYS A 117 -24.10 -18.23 10.03
C CYS A 117 -23.82 -16.90 9.29
N ARG A 118 -24.84 -16.05 9.17
CA ARG A 118 -24.71 -14.75 8.47
C ARG A 118 -23.71 -13.84 9.19
N LEU A 119 -23.78 -13.78 10.52
CA LEU A 119 -22.83 -13.01 11.34
C LEU A 119 -21.40 -13.55 11.21
N LEU A 120 -21.21 -14.87 11.28
CA LEU A 120 -19.90 -15.50 11.11
C LEU A 120 -19.27 -15.12 9.76
N LEU A 121 -20.02 -15.28 8.67
CA LEU A 121 -19.53 -14.94 7.34
C LEU A 121 -19.23 -13.45 7.20
N ALA A 122 -20.06 -12.56 7.78
CA ALA A 122 -19.80 -11.13 7.79
C ALA A 122 -18.48 -10.77 8.48
N ARG A 123 -18.21 -11.37 9.66
CA ARG A 123 -16.94 -11.20 10.37
C ARG A 123 -15.74 -11.69 9.56
N GLN A 124 -15.85 -12.87 8.92
CA GLN A 124 -14.80 -13.39 8.04
C GLN A 124 -14.53 -12.46 6.86
N ARG A 125 -15.57 -11.89 6.26
CA ARG A 125 -15.43 -10.93 5.16
C ARG A 125 -14.73 -9.65 5.60
N ALA A 126 -15.10 -9.10 6.76
CA ALA A 126 -14.43 -7.94 7.33
C ALA A 126 -12.92 -8.19 7.54
N ALA A 127 -12.55 -9.35 8.08
CA ALA A 127 -11.15 -9.73 8.25
C ALA A 127 -10.41 -9.88 6.91
N ALA A 128 -11.03 -10.50 5.90
CA ALA A 128 -10.46 -10.62 4.57
C ALA A 128 -10.23 -9.26 3.90
N LEU A 129 -11.19 -8.33 4.04
CA LEU A 129 -11.06 -6.96 3.54
C LEU A 129 -9.95 -6.20 4.27
N ALA A 130 -9.75 -6.40 5.57
CA ALA A 130 -8.65 -5.79 6.31
C ALA A 130 -7.27 -6.27 5.80
N ILE A 131 -7.12 -7.57 5.51
CA ILE A 131 -5.89 -8.10 4.90
C ILE A 131 -5.68 -7.50 3.51
N GLN A 132 -6.74 -7.43 2.70
CA GLN A 132 -6.68 -6.81 1.38
C GLN A 132 -6.27 -5.33 1.50
N ALA A 133 -6.81 -4.60 2.47
CA ALA A 133 -6.45 -3.22 2.73
C ALA A 133 -4.95 -3.05 3.05
N GLU A 134 -4.38 -3.97 3.82
CA GLU A 134 -2.96 -3.94 4.17
C GLU A 134 -2.05 -4.33 2.99
N ARG A 135 -2.50 -5.25 2.14
CA ARG A 135 -1.62 -5.95 1.19
C ARG A 135 -1.84 -5.61 -0.28
N ALA A 136 -3.04 -5.18 -0.66
CA ALA A 136 -3.31 -4.76 -2.03
C ALA A 136 -2.70 -3.38 -2.29
N GLN A 137 -1.99 -3.26 -3.41
CA GLN A 137 -1.19 -2.07 -3.73
C GLN A 137 -1.68 -1.40 -5.02
N PRO A 138 -2.51 -0.35 -4.93
CA PRO A 138 -3.05 0.37 -6.09
C PRO A 138 -1.96 0.89 -7.05
N ARG A 139 -2.18 0.77 -8.36
CA ARG A 139 -1.30 1.36 -9.38
C ARG A 139 -1.85 2.70 -9.83
N CYS A 140 -1.46 3.77 -9.13
CA CYS A 140 -1.90 5.12 -9.42
C CYS A 140 -0.99 5.85 -10.42
N PRO A 141 -1.56 6.54 -11.41
CA PRO A 141 -0.82 7.22 -12.48
C PRO A 141 -0.34 8.62 -12.09
N GLU A 142 -0.27 8.98 -10.81
CA GLU A 142 0.23 10.30 -10.36
C GLU A 142 1.66 10.18 -9.82
N LEU A 143 2.58 9.71 -10.67
CA LEU A 143 3.99 9.65 -10.36
C LEU A 143 4.59 11.07 -10.40
N GLN A 144 5.38 11.36 -9.38
CA GLN A 144 6.20 12.54 -9.26
C GLN A 144 7.66 12.14 -9.03
N LEU A 145 8.58 12.93 -9.59
CA LEU A 145 10.00 12.74 -9.38
C LEU A 145 10.41 13.30 -8.01
N SER A 146 10.98 12.46 -7.16
CA SER A 146 11.56 12.85 -5.88
C SER A 146 12.97 13.35 -6.09
N ALA A 147 13.14 14.64 -6.38
CA ALA A 147 14.45 15.23 -6.64
C ALA A 147 15.42 15.04 -5.46
N ALA A 148 14.94 15.18 -4.22
CA ALA A 148 15.74 15.01 -3.00
C ALA A 148 16.29 13.57 -2.83
N ALA A 149 15.56 12.58 -3.34
CA ALA A 149 15.98 11.19 -3.30
C ALA A 149 16.65 10.72 -4.61
N SER A 150 16.72 11.56 -5.64
CA SER A 150 17.31 11.22 -6.93
C SER A 150 18.77 11.67 -7.03
N LYS A 151 19.52 11.02 -7.91
CA LYS A 151 20.91 11.37 -8.22
C LYS A 151 21.13 11.23 -9.72
N PRO A 152 20.96 12.32 -10.49
CA PRO A 152 21.36 12.39 -11.88
C PRO A 152 22.87 12.24 -12.05
N GLY A 153 23.29 11.73 -13.21
CA GLY A 153 24.66 11.43 -13.55
C GLY A 153 25.23 10.26 -12.75
N VAL A 154 26.51 10.37 -12.39
CA VAL A 154 27.23 9.32 -11.65
C VAL A 154 26.70 9.20 -10.21
N PRO A 155 26.12 8.04 -9.82
CA PRO A 155 25.69 7.83 -8.45
C PRO A 155 26.88 7.53 -7.53
N ASP A 156 26.72 7.86 -6.25
CA ASP A 156 27.71 7.67 -5.20
C ASP A 156 27.23 6.66 -4.13
N GLU A 157 28.11 6.30 -3.20
CA GLU A 157 27.80 5.33 -2.12
C GLU A 157 26.94 5.93 -0.99
N THR A 158 26.54 7.20 -1.10
CA THR A 158 25.74 7.89 -0.08
C THR A 158 24.39 7.21 0.06
N LEU A 159 23.98 6.95 1.31
CA LEU A 159 22.63 6.52 1.59
C LEU A 159 21.66 7.68 1.36
N ARG A 160 20.74 7.52 0.41
CA ARG A 160 19.71 8.53 0.11
C ARG A 160 18.36 8.06 0.65
N ARG A 161 17.84 8.79 1.63
CA ARG A 161 16.51 8.58 2.20
C ARG A 161 15.45 9.02 1.20
N ILE A 162 14.35 8.28 1.13
CA ILE A 162 13.22 8.63 0.28
C ILE A 162 12.16 9.33 1.13
N PRO A 163 11.91 10.64 0.93
CA PRO A 163 10.99 11.41 1.76
C PRO A 163 9.59 10.80 1.85
N GLY A 164 8.98 10.82 3.04
CA GLY A 164 7.63 10.27 3.24
C GLY A 164 7.55 8.75 3.19
N SER A 165 8.67 8.04 3.27
CA SER A 165 8.72 6.58 3.26
C SER A 165 9.81 6.02 4.18
N ASP A 166 9.71 4.73 4.49
CA ASP A 166 10.73 3.99 5.26
C ASP A 166 11.92 3.52 4.40
N TYR A 167 11.97 3.92 3.13
CA TYR A 167 12.94 3.42 2.17
C TYR A 167 14.14 4.36 2.02
N ALA A 168 15.26 3.76 1.65
CA ALA A 168 16.45 4.44 1.22
C ALA A 168 17.15 3.60 0.14
N TRP A 169 17.98 4.22 -0.68
CA TRP A 169 18.84 3.48 -1.59
C TRP A 169 20.28 3.93 -1.47
N ARG A 170 21.20 3.04 -1.87
CA ARG A 170 22.61 3.35 -2.02
C ARG A 170 23.26 2.45 -3.07
N ILE A 171 24.35 2.92 -3.68
CA ILE A 171 25.24 2.06 -4.44
C ILE A 171 26.10 1.24 -3.47
N GLN A 172 26.34 -0.02 -3.79
CA GLN A 172 27.18 -0.94 -3.05
C GLN A 172 28.13 -1.68 -3.99
N GLY A 173 29.22 -2.19 -3.41
CA GLY A 173 30.20 -3.01 -4.12
C GLY A 173 31.43 -2.25 -4.61
N LYS A 174 32.33 -2.95 -5.32
CA LYS A 174 33.63 -2.41 -5.77
C LYS A 174 33.78 -2.62 -7.27
N ARG A 175 34.10 -1.55 -8.02
CA ARG A 175 34.51 -1.49 -9.45
C ARG A 175 33.74 -2.37 -10.46
N ARG A 176 33.86 -3.69 -10.35
CA ARG A 176 33.31 -4.71 -11.28
C ARG A 176 32.06 -5.43 -10.78
N ALA A 177 31.73 -5.32 -9.50
CA ALA A 177 30.50 -5.84 -8.91
C ALA A 177 29.81 -4.67 -8.20
N THR A 178 29.14 -3.83 -8.98
CA THR A 178 28.45 -2.63 -8.47
C THR A 178 26.96 -2.91 -8.50
N SER A 179 26.27 -2.73 -7.38
CA SER A 179 24.82 -2.92 -7.30
C SER A 179 24.14 -1.71 -6.67
N LEU A 180 22.90 -1.46 -7.08
CA LEU A 180 21.98 -0.57 -6.39
C LEU A 180 21.21 -1.39 -5.37
N ALA A 181 21.30 -1.02 -4.09
CA ALA A 181 20.56 -1.66 -3.03
C ALA A 181 19.50 -0.72 -2.47
N VAL A 182 18.25 -1.17 -2.47
CA VAL A 182 17.13 -0.50 -1.80
C VAL A 182 16.91 -1.15 -0.44
N ARG A 183 16.89 -0.33 0.60
CA ARG A 183 16.75 -0.74 2.00
C ARG A 183 15.47 -0.16 2.59
N ARG A 184 14.77 -0.96 3.37
CA ARG A 184 13.64 -0.54 4.21
C ARG A 184 14.08 -0.45 5.67
N TYR A 185 13.67 0.59 6.36
CA TYR A 185 13.94 0.87 7.77
C TYR A 185 12.62 0.82 8.53
N PRO A 186 12.21 -0.37 9.01
CA PRO A 186 11.01 -0.49 9.83
C PRO A 186 11.22 0.26 11.16
N ASP A 187 10.12 0.46 11.90
CA ASP A 187 10.12 1.08 13.23
C ASP A 187 11.04 0.37 14.25
N ASP A 188 11.42 -0.89 13.99
CA ASP A 188 12.37 -1.67 14.78
C ASP A 188 13.84 -1.21 14.62
N GLY A 189 14.09 -0.23 13.75
CA GLY A 189 15.39 0.36 13.48
C GLY A 189 16.34 -0.51 12.65
N ARG A 190 15.97 -1.75 12.30
CA ARG A 190 16.84 -2.69 11.59
C ARG A 190 16.62 -2.63 10.09
N ALA A 191 17.54 -1.95 9.42
CA ALA A 191 17.48 -1.77 7.98
C ALA A 191 17.70 -3.06 7.19
N LYS A 192 16.68 -3.50 6.45
CA LYS A 192 16.71 -4.70 5.59
C LYS A 192 16.85 -4.30 4.12
N THR A 193 17.76 -4.94 3.38
CA THR A 193 17.75 -4.84 1.91
C THR A 193 16.54 -5.58 1.35
N VAL A 194 15.71 -4.87 0.59
CA VAL A 194 14.44 -5.38 0.04
C VAL A 194 14.47 -5.52 -1.47
N ALA A 195 15.36 -4.79 -2.14
CA ALA A 195 15.64 -4.94 -3.56
C ALA A 195 17.12 -4.68 -3.84
N GLU A 196 17.66 -5.38 -4.82
CA GLU A 196 19.02 -5.19 -5.32
C GLU A 196 19.03 -5.30 -6.85
N LEU A 197 19.75 -4.42 -7.51
CA LEU A 197 19.88 -4.38 -8.97
C LEU A 197 21.35 -4.34 -9.35
N ASP A 198 21.77 -5.30 -10.16
CA ASP A 198 23.13 -5.34 -10.70
C ASP A 198 23.35 -4.20 -11.69
N LEU A 199 24.35 -3.36 -11.41
CA LEU A 199 24.79 -2.24 -12.23
C LEU A 199 26.19 -2.47 -12.82
N SER A 200 26.72 -3.69 -12.78
CA SER A 200 28.09 -3.99 -13.21
C SER A 200 28.35 -3.72 -14.70
N ALA A 201 27.30 -3.81 -15.52
CA ALA A 201 27.32 -3.45 -16.95
C ALA A 201 27.07 -1.95 -17.22
N CYS A 202 26.68 -1.18 -16.20
CA CYS A 202 26.37 0.24 -16.36
C CYS A 202 27.62 1.12 -16.38
N ALA A 203 27.59 2.10 -17.25
CA ALA A 203 28.40 3.31 -17.21
C ALA A 203 27.45 4.50 -17.09
N PHE A 204 27.72 5.40 -16.14
CA PHE A 204 26.92 6.61 -15.94
C PHE A 204 27.66 7.81 -16.52
N CYS A 205 26.96 8.65 -17.25
CA CYS A 205 27.57 9.86 -17.80
C CYS A 205 27.98 10.86 -16.68
N SER A 206 29.08 11.57 -16.91
CA SER A 206 29.50 12.77 -16.16
C SER A 206 29.63 13.97 -17.11
N GLY A 207 28.95 15.09 -16.83
CA GLY A 207 29.07 16.32 -17.62
C GLY A 207 27.76 17.11 -17.72
N HIS A 208 27.76 18.17 -18.54
CA HIS A 208 26.59 19.03 -18.83
C HIS A 208 26.13 18.96 -20.30
N GLY A 209 26.62 17.99 -21.08
CA GLY A 209 26.20 17.78 -22.47
C GLY A 209 25.88 16.30 -22.72
N GLY A 210 24.93 16.02 -23.61
CA GLY A 210 24.57 14.65 -24.03
C GLY A 210 23.50 13.93 -23.18
N ASP A 211 22.48 14.65 -22.69
CA ASP A 211 21.35 14.11 -21.90
C ASP A 211 21.76 13.40 -20.59
N CYS A 212 22.89 13.79 -20.00
CA CYS A 212 23.45 13.17 -18.80
C CYS A 212 22.61 13.44 -17.54
N GLU A 213 21.75 14.44 -17.56
CA GLU A 213 20.73 14.68 -16.53
C GLU A 213 19.60 13.64 -16.53
N LYS A 214 19.47 12.86 -17.61
CA LYS A 214 18.51 11.73 -17.72
C LYS A 214 19.16 10.39 -17.38
N ASP A 215 20.48 10.36 -17.17
CA ASP A 215 21.21 9.23 -16.61
C ASP A 215 21.25 9.32 -15.09
N GLY A 216 21.32 8.18 -14.41
CA GLY A 216 21.49 8.11 -12.96
C GLY A 216 20.42 7.25 -12.28
N ILE A 217 20.23 7.50 -10.99
CA ILE A 217 19.22 6.83 -10.18
C ILE A 217 18.13 7.84 -9.82
N PHE A 218 16.90 7.57 -10.23
CA PHE A 218 15.74 8.43 -10.02
C PHE A 218 14.72 7.73 -9.15
N VAL A 219 14.05 8.49 -8.28
CA VAL A 219 13.02 7.96 -7.40
C VAL A 219 11.69 8.57 -7.82
N LEU A 220 10.73 7.72 -8.17
CA LEU A 220 9.36 8.12 -8.51
C LEU A 220 8.46 7.79 -7.31
N GLN A 221 7.57 8.70 -6.93
CA GLN A 221 6.61 8.50 -5.86
C GLN A 221 5.21 8.80 -6.35
N GLN A 222 4.21 8.09 -5.84
CA GLN A 222 2.81 8.42 -6.10
C GLN A 222 2.38 9.53 -5.14
N SER A 223 1.77 10.60 -5.64
CA SER A 223 1.32 11.74 -4.81
C SER A 223 0.39 11.31 -3.67
N ALA A 224 -0.55 10.40 -3.96
CA ALA A 224 -1.48 9.87 -2.97
C ALA A 224 -0.85 8.84 -2.00
N MET A 225 0.34 8.30 -2.32
CA MET A 225 1.02 7.27 -1.54
C MET A 225 2.54 7.42 -1.60
N PRO A 226 3.09 8.50 -0.99
CA PRO A 226 4.53 8.77 -1.05
C PRO A 226 5.36 7.69 -0.34
N SER A 227 4.75 6.92 0.56
CA SER A 227 5.38 5.80 1.25
C SER A 227 5.76 4.62 0.34
N ARG A 228 5.29 4.61 -0.91
CA ARG A 228 5.62 3.61 -1.93
C ARG A 228 6.47 4.22 -3.05
N PRO A 229 7.80 4.08 -2.98
CA PRO A 229 8.66 4.57 -4.03
C PRO A 229 8.91 3.53 -5.12
N PHE A 230 9.10 4.01 -6.35
CA PHE A 230 9.71 3.26 -7.43
C PHE A 230 11.12 3.79 -7.68
N VAL A 231 12.04 2.90 -8.00
CA VAL A 231 13.44 3.26 -8.23
C VAL A 231 13.81 2.96 -9.67
N LEU A 232 14.17 4.00 -10.41
CA LEU A 232 14.51 3.98 -11.81
C LEU A 232 16.03 4.12 -11.96
N ALA A 233 16.68 3.16 -12.60
CA ALA A 233 18.09 3.25 -12.95
C ALA A 233 18.23 3.43 -14.46
N VAL A 234 18.91 4.49 -14.88
CA VAL A 234 19.20 4.80 -16.29
C VAL A 234 20.70 4.93 -16.48
N CYS A 235 21.26 4.16 -17.40
CA CYS A 235 22.70 4.12 -17.62
C CYS A 235 23.03 3.76 -19.07
N HIS A 236 24.27 4.01 -19.50
CA HIS A 236 24.82 3.42 -20.72
C HIS A 236 25.29 2.00 -20.46
N LEU A 237 25.13 1.09 -21.44
CA LEU A 237 25.84 -0.19 -21.39
C LEU A 237 27.18 -0.01 -22.09
N ARG A 238 28.26 -0.56 -21.52
CA ARG A 238 29.65 -0.30 -21.95
C ARG A 238 29.96 -0.54 -23.43
N ALA A 239 29.12 -1.30 -24.14
CA ALA A 239 29.30 -1.62 -25.56
C ALA A 239 28.08 -1.28 -26.43
N GLN A 240 26.93 -0.87 -25.85
CA GLN A 240 25.65 -0.79 -26.55
C GLN A 240 24.72 0.22 -25.85
N GLY A 241 24.26 1.24 -26.56
CA GLY A 241 23.09 2.03 -26.20
C GLY A 241 22.95 2.52 -24.75
N ARG A 242 21.69 2.74 -24.37
CA ARG A 242 21.24 3.13 -23.02
C ARG A 242 20.21 2.12 -22.53
N GLN A 243 20.17 1.91 -21.22
CA GLN A 243 19.20 1.04 -20.57
C GLN A 243 18.50 1.79 -19.43
N LEU A 244 17.20 1.58 -19.34
CA LEU A 244 16.33 2.02 -18.26
C LEU A 244 15.74 0.77 -17.57
N ARG A 245 15.85 0.70 -16.25
CA ARG A 245 15.25 -0.36 -15.43
C ARG A 245 14.48 0.26 -14.25
N LEU A 246 13.23 -0.13 -14.09
CA LEU A 246 12.35 0.31 -13.02
C LEU A 246 12.12 -0.83 -12.01
N LEU A 247 12.30 -0.52 -10.73
CA LEU A 247 12.01 -1.40 -9.61
C LEU A 247 10.81 -0.89 -8.81
N ASP A 248 10.02 -1.84 -8.31
CA ASP A 248 9.07 -1.62 -7.22
C ASP A 248 9.53 -2.45 -6.02
N PRO A 249 10.35 -1.86 -5.12
CA PRO A 249 10.93 -2.56 -3.98
C PRO A 249 9.88 -3.02 -2.96
N GLN A 250 8.66 -2.47 -2.98
CA GLN A 250 7.60 -2.81 -2.04
C GLN A 250 6.76 -3.99 -2.52
N ALA A 251 6.38 -4.02 -3.79
CA ALA A 251 5.54 -5.09 -4.34
C ALA A 251 6.35 -6.28 -4.84
N PHE A 252 7.49 -6.03 -5.48
CA PHE A 252 8.19 -7.03 -6.29
C PHE A 252 9.68 -7.20 -5.93
N GLY A 253 10.16 -6.48 -4.92
CA GLY A 253 11.55 -6.58 -4.47
C GLY A 253 12.53 -6.26 -5.60
N SER A 254 13.43 -7.20 -5.90
CA SER A 254 14.43 -7.05 -6.98
C SER A 254 13.91 -7.30 -8.39
N ALA A 255 12.65 -7.72 -8.58
CA ALA A 255 12.13 -8.00 -9.92
C ALA A 255 11.90 -6.69 -10.70
N VAL A 256 12.52 -6.60 -11.87
CA VAL A 256 12.42 -5.44 -12.76
C VAL A 256 11.03 -5.36 -13.38
N GLN A 257 10.34 -4.25 -13.16
CA GLN A 257 8.96 -4.00 -13.59
C GLN A 257 8.88 -3.47 -15.02
N LEU A 258 9.90 -2.71 -15.42
CA LEU A 258 10.06 -2.20 -16.77
C LEU A 258 11.55 -2.22 -17.10
N GLN A 259 11.91 -2.83 -18.22
CA GLN A 259 13.24 -2.77 -18.78
C GLN A 259 13.14 -2.32 -20.23
N VAL A 260 13.82 -1.23 -20.57
CA VAL A 260 13.89 -0.71 -21.93
C VAL A 260 15.35 -0.48 -22.26
N THR A 261 15.78 -0.95 -23.42
CA THR A 261 17.10 -0.67 -23.98
C THR A 261 16.89 0.01 -25.32
N GLY A 262 17.65 1.07 -25.58
CA GLY A 262 17.69 1.75 -26.87
C GLY A 262 19.13 1.84 -27.36
N ASP A 263 19.37 1.48 -28.61
CA ASP A 263 20.72 1.35 -29.18
C ASP A 263 21.32 2.72 -29.54
N GLU A 264 20.52 3.60 -30.11
CA GLU A 264 20.91 4.96 -30.53
C GLU A 264 20.33 6.02 -29.60
N ARG A 265 19.07 5.83 -29.17
CA ARG A 265 18.34 6.78 -28.35
C ARG A 265 17.55 6.06 -27.27
N LEU A 266 17.65 6.57 -26.05
CA LEU A 266 16.70 6.28 -25.00
C LEU A 266 16.37 7.59 -24.28
N ASP A 267 15.09 7.90 -24.22
CA ASP A 267 14.57 9.10 -23.59
C ASP A 267 13.43 8.72 -22.65
N TRP A 268 13.26 9.47 -21.56
CA TRP A 268 12.18 9.25 -20.62
C TRP A 268 11.73 10.57 -19.98
N ALA A 269 10.44 10.64 -19.65
CA ALA A 269 9.84 11.76 -18.97
C ALA A 269 8.64 11.31 -18.13
N LEU A 270 8.27 12.14 -17.16
CA LEU A 270 6.96 12.02 -16.51
C LEU A 270 5.95 12.88 -17.27
N GLU A 271 4.98 12.25 -17.91
CA GLU A 271 3.90 12.92 -18.64
C GLU A 271 2.56 12.53 -18.04
N LYS A 272 1.78 13.53 -17.61
CA LYS A 272 0.47 13.32 -16.96
C LYS A 272 0.56 12.29 -15.81
N GLY A 273 1.64 12.41 -15.02
CA GLY A 273 1.95 11.53 -13.89
C GLY A 273 2.40 10.11 -14.26
N ARG A 274 2.64 9.80 -15.54
CA ARG A 274 3.10 8.47 -15.96
C ARG A 274 4.50 8.53 -16.51
N LEU A 275 5.27 7.47 -16.30
CA LEU A 275 6.59 7.30 -16.89
C LEU A 275 6.41 6.95 -18.37
N ARG A 276 6.76 7.88 -19.25
CA ARG A 276 6.84 7.64 -20.69
C ARG A 276 8.30 7.41 -21.06
N VAL A 277 8.57 6.33 -21.76
CA VAL A 277 9.90 5.93 -22.24
C VAL A 277 9.84 5.78 -23.76
N VAL A 278 10.79 6.38 -24.46
CA VAL A 278 10.93 6.30 -25.92
C VAL A 278 12.32 5.76 -26.22
N ALA A 279 12.39 4.63 -26.91
CA ALA A 279 13.64 4.04 -27.36
C ALA A 279 13.69 4.05 -28.89
N ASP A 280 14.82 4.50 -29.45
CA ASP A 280 15.10 4.52 -30.88
C ASP A 280 13.92 5.08 -31.71
N ARG A 281 13.41 4.29 -32.65
CA ARG A 281 12.24 4.61 -33.49
C ARG A 281 11.01 3.76 -33.14
N THR A 282 10.93 3.25 -31.91
CA THR A 282 9.81 2.41 -31.48
C THR A 282 8.66 3.25 -30.95
N GLU A 283 7.49 2.62 -30.83
CA GLU A 283 6.39 3.22 -30.11
C GLU A 283 6.77 3.50 -28.64
N PRO A 284 6.32 4.62 -28.07
CA PRO A 284 6.53 4.95 -26.68
C PRO A 284 5.89 3.94 -25.74
N ILE A 285 6.64 3.54 -24.72
CA ILE A 285 6.12 2.74 -23.61
C ILE A 285 5.64 3.69 -22.52
N VAL A 286 4.42 3.49 -22.02
CA VAL A 286 3.86 4.27 -20.91
C VAL A 286 3.64 3.34 -19.72
N TRP A 287 4.15 3.74 -18.57
CA TRP A 287 4.08 2.99 -17.32
C TRP A 287 3.52 3.86 -16.16
N PRO A 288 2.62 3.33 -15.33
CA PRO A 288 1.92 2.05 -15.50
C PRO A 288 1.08 2.05 -16.80
N PRO A 289 0.89 0.88 -17.45
CA PRO A 289 0.13 0.80 -18.70
C PRO A 289 -1.34 1.19 -18.48
N GLU A 290 -1.98 1.74 -19.52
CA GLU A 290 -3.45 1.80 -19.57
C GLU A 290 -3.97 0.37 -19.76
N GLU A 291 -4.79 -0.13 -18.85
CA GLU A 291 -5.51 -1.37 -19.11
C GLU A 291 -6.56 -1.12 -20.19
N ARG A 292 -6.51 -1.94 -21.25
CA ARG A 292 -7.53 -2.00 -22.30
C ARG A 292 -8.73 -2.83 -21.84
#